data_AF-A0A3N5RX01-F1
#
_entry.id   AF-A0A3N5RX01-F1
#
_cell.length_a   1.000
_cell.length_b   1.000
_cell.length_c   1.000
_cell.angle_alpha   90.00
_cell.angle_beta   90.00
_cell.angle_gamma   90.00
#
_symmetry.space_group_name_H-M   'P 1'
#
loop_
_entity.id
_entity.type
_entity.pdbx_description
1 polymer ?
#
loop_
_entity_poly.entity_id
_entity_poly.type
_entity_poly.pdbx_seq_one_letter_code
_entity_poly.pdbx_strand_id
1 'polypeptide(L)'
;MDNDRRNEITEAIKANRDKFLRYNNVKTANLYSSIPDQKTIDLFEAIPFLIGYNLHGLPGYIQTDRMPQGLHGFRLGERGAAFLQAHFPSVPTSPQKPEVPFVQMFALMGSGGTIAYTSHSDFDFWVCADEHGVHPESLRLFRGKCRAIENWIEEKFNIEVHFFLNDISKVKKNIFDDDSEENFSGTRSGNC
;
A
#
# COMPACT_ATOMS: atom_id res chain seq x y z
N MET A 1 17.27 -29.04 23.55
CA MET A 1 17.17 -29.56 22.16
C MET A 1 16.04 -28.92 21.37
N ASP A 2 14.77 -28.92 21.81
CA ASP A 2 13.69 -28.23 21.05
C ASP A 2 13.71 -26.69 21.22
N ASN A 3 14.18 -26.20 22.38
CA ASN A 3 14.25 -24.77 22.67
C ASN A 3 15.39 -24.06 21.92
N ASP A 4 16.54 -24.71 21.75
CA ASP A 4 17.70 -24.16 21.05
C ASP A 4 17.39 -23.99 19.55
N ARG A 5 16.70 -24.96 18.96
CA ARG A 5 16.25 -24.90 17.56
C ARG A 5 15.20 -23.81 17.34
N ARG A 6 14.26 -23.60 18.28
CA ARG A 6 13.30 -22.49 18.23
C ARG A 6 13.98 -21.13 18.36
N ASN A 7 14.99 -21.02 19.22
CA ASN A 7 15.77 -19.80 19.38
C ASN A 7 16.58 -19.48 18.12
N GLU A 8 17.25 -20.47 17.52
CA GLU A 8 17.95 -20.31 16.24
C GLU A 8 17.01 -19.86 15.11
N ILE A 9 15.83 -20.47 14.99
CA ILE A 9 14.81 -20.06 14.01
C ILE A 9 14.34 -18.63 14.27
N THR A 10 14.10 -18.27 15.54
CA THR A 10 13.64 -16.93 15.91
C THR A 10 14.69 -15.86 15.59
N GLU A 11 15.97 -16.14 15.87
CA GLU A 11 17.06 -15.24 15.55
C GLU A 11 17.30 -15.12 14.04
N ALA A 12 17.16 -16.21 13.28
CA ALA A 12 17.21 -16.16 11.82
C ALA A 12 16.06 -15.31 11.22
N ILE A 13 14.84 -15.44 11.76
CA ILE A 13 13.68 -14.62 11.37
C ILE A 13 13.94 -13.13 11.66
N LYS A 14 14.45 -12.80 12.85
CA LYS A 14 14.82 -11.42 13.21
C LYS A 14 15.89 -10.86 12.28
N ALA A 15 16.96 -11.61 12.02
CA ALA A 15 18.05 -11.17 11.15
C ALA A 15 17.57 -10.92 9.71
N ASN A 16 16.70 -11.79 9.19
CA ASN A 16 16.10 -11.61 7.86
C ASN A 16 15.16 -10.41 7.82
N ARG A 17 14.35 -10.22 8.87
CA ARG A 17 13.49 -9.03 9.02
C ARG A 17 14.34 -7.75 9.01
N ASP A 18 15.44 -7.70 9.75
CA ASP A 18 16.28 -6.51 9.81
C ASP A 18 16.98 -6.22 8.47
N LYS A 19 17.42 -7.26 7.74
CA LYS A 19 17.94 -7.11 6.38
C LYS A 19 16.87 -6.55 5.43
N PHE A 20 15.66 -7.08 5.50
CA PHE A 20 14.53 -6.60 4.70
C PHE A 20 14.20 -5.14 5.01
N LEU A 21 14.11 -4.77 6.29
CA LEU A 21 13.84 -3.40 6.72
C LEU A 21 14.93 -2.44 6.23
N ARG A 22 16.21 -2.82 6.34
CA ARG A 22 17.32 -2.02 5.82
C ARG A 22 17.21 -1.81 4.31
N TYR A 23 16.94 -2.88 3.56
CA TYR A 23 16.77 -2.79 2.12
C TYR A 23 15.58 -1.89 1.73
N ASN A 24 14.46 -2.03 2.43
CA ASN A 24 13.28 -1.20 2.21
C ASN A 24 13.54 0.27 2.51
N ASN A 25 14.23 0.57 3.63
CA ASN A 25 14.59 1.94 3.98
C ASN A 25 15.49 2.59 2.92
N VAL A 26 16.46 1.84 2.39
CA VAL A 26 17.32 2.33 1.29
C VAL A 26 16.50 2.58 0.03
N LYS A 27 15.57 1.68 -0.32
CA LYS A 27 14.66 1.89 -1.46
C LYS A 27 13.77 3.11 -1.29
N THR A 28 13.16 3.30 -0.12
CA THR A 28 12.34 4.48 0.18
C THR A 28 13.17 5.76 0.10
N ALA A 29 14.39 5.76 0.64
CA ALA A 29 15.29 6.91 0.55
C ALA A 29 15.67 7.23 -0.91
N ASN A 30 15.95 6.22 -1.71
CA ASN A 30 16.26 6.38 -3.13
C ASN A 30 15.06 6.93 -3.91
N LEU A 31 13.85 6.41 -3.67
CA LEU A 31 12.59 6.91 -4.25
C LEU A 31 12.37 8.38 -3.89
N TYR A 32 12.54 8.75 -2.62
CA TYR A 32 12.34 10.14 -2.20
C TYR A 32 13.43 11.07 -2.73
N SER A 33 14.63 10.55 -3.01
CA SER A 33 15.70 11.32 -3.65
C SER A 33 15.49 11.47 -5.16
N SER A 34 14.75 10.57 -5.81
CA SER A 34 14.45 10.63 -7.25
C SER A 34 13.21 11.45 -7.58
N ILE A 35 12.31 11.68 -6.61
CA ILE A 35 11.14 12.55 -6.76
C ILE A 35 11.55 14.00 -6.47
N PRO A 36 11.55 14.90 -7.46
CA PRO A 36 11.98 16.29 -7.26
C PRO A 36 10.91 17.14 -6.54
N ASP A 37 9.64 16.75 -6.60
CA ASP A 37 8.52 17.49 -6.01
C ASP A 37 8.19 16.99 -4.60
N GLN A 38 8.36 17.88 -3.63
CA GLN A 38 8.06 17.61 -2.21
C GLN A 38 6.59 17.24 -1.99
N LYS A 39 5.65 17.82 -2.76
CA LYS A 39 4.21 17.58 -2.59
C LYS A 39 3.84 16.15 -2.96
N THR A 40 4.46 15.60 -4.00
CA THR A 40 4.31 14.20 -4.41
C THR A 40 4.72 13.25 -3.27
N ILE A 41 5.84 13.54 -2.61
CA ILE A 41 6.30 12.72 -1.50
C ILE A 41 5.36 12.85 -0.29
N ASP A 42 4.89 14.07 0.02
CA ASP A 42 3.92 14.30 1.10
C ASP A 42 2.57 13.60 0.83
N LEU A 43 2.14 13.56 -0.43
CA LEU A 43 0.99 12.78 -0.90
C LEU A 43 1.22 11.28 -0.66
N PHE A 44 2.38 10.73 -1.02
CA PHE A 44 2.68 9.30 -0.82
C PHE A 44 2.65 8.88 0.64
N GLU A 45 3.07 9.76 1.55
CA GLU A 45 2.95 9.54 3.00
C GLU A 45 1.50 9.59 3.49
N ALA A 46 0.60 10.26 2.77
CA ALA A 46 -0.82 10.36 3.07
C ALA A 46 -1.66 9.24 2.44
N ILE A 47 -1.27 8.68 1.29
CA ILE A 47 -2.03 7.62 0.58
C ILE A 47 -2.43 6.45 1.50
N PRO A 48 -1.55 5.87 2.34
CA PRO A 48 -1.93 4.76 3.21
C PRO A 48 -3.06 5.13 4.19
N PHE A 49 -3.15 6.40 4.61
CA PHE A 49 -4.26 6.90 5.41
C PHE A 49 -5.56 6.97 4.60
N LEU A 50 -5.50 7.50 3.37
CA LEU A 50 -6.65 7.57 2.47
C LEU A 50 -7.24 6.18 2.22
N ILE A 51 -6.39 5.17 2.01
CA ILE A 51 -6.79 3.78 1.83
C ILE A 51 -7.33 3.19 3.15
N GLY A 52 -6.63 3.40 4.25
CA GLY A 52 -6.95 2.78 5.54
C GLY A 52 -8.22 3.29 6.21
N TYR A 53 -8.67 4.53 5.94
CA TYR A 53 -9.80 5.12 6.65
C TYR A 53 -10.89 5.64 5.71
N ASN A 54 -12.15 5.42 6.09
CA ASN A 54 -13.33 5.91 5.35
C ASN A 54 -13.98 7.03 6.16
N LEU A 55 -13.47 8.25 6.01
CA LEU A 55 -13.89 9.43 6.75
C LEU A 55 -14.53 10.44 5.81
N HIS A 56 -15.59 11.09 6.28
CA HIS A 56 -16.27 12.13 5.49
C HIS A 56 -15.29 13.26 5.14
N GLY A 57 -15.26 13.64 3.86
CA GLY A 57 -14.34 14.65 3.33
C GLY A 57 -13.07 14.09 2.67
N LEU A 58 -12.76 12.80 2.87
CA LEU A 58 -11.69 12.14 2.11
C LEU A 58 -12.14 11.74 0.69
N PRO A 59 -11.22 11.70 -0.28
CA PRO A 59 -11.48 11.12 -1.58
C PRO A 59 -11.87 9.65 -1.44
N GLY A 60 -12.88 9.23 -2.20
CA GLY A 60 -13.41 7.87 -2.12
C GLY A 60 -14.22 7.56 -0.86
N TYR A 61 -14.60 8.57 -0.06
CA TYR A 61 -15.57 8.37 1.02
C TYR A 61 -16.88 7.80 0.48
N ILE A 62 -17.32 6.70 1.09
CA ILE A 62 -18.62 6.10 0.80
C ILE A 62 -19.42 6.04 2.11
N GLN A 63 -20.65 6.57 2.10
CA GLN A 63 -21.53 6.51 3.26
C GLN A 63 -22.07 5.08 3.44
N THR A 64 -21.37 4.30 4.25
CA THR A 64 -21.71 2.91 4.57
C THR A 64 -21.05 2.50 5.88
N ASP A 65 -21.74 1.66 6.64
CA ASP A 65 -21.26 1.00 7.85
C ASP A 65 -20.44 -0.26 7.56
N ARG A 66 -20.45 -0.74 6.31
CA ARG A 66 -19.79 -1.99 5.88
C ARG A 66 -18.42 -1.80 5.25
N MET A 67 -17.90 -0.57 5.21
CA MET A 67 -16.60 -0.29 4.62
C MET A 67 -15.50 -0.92 5.48
N PRO A 68 -14.70 -1.85 4.95
CA PRO A 68 -13.58 -2.38 5.70
C PRO A 68 -12.51 -1.28 5.87
N GLN A 69 -11.90 -1.25 7.06
CA GLN A 69 -10.96 -0.19 7.46
C GLN A 69 -9.71 -0.79 8.08
N GLY A 70 -8.68 0.04 8.17
CA GLY A 70 -7.43 -0.24 8.86
C GLY A 70 -6.35 -0.76 7.93
N LEU A 71 -5.13 -0.35 8.25
CA LEU A 71 -3.91 -0.81 7.63
C LEU A 71 -2.97 -1.31 8.73
N HIS A 72 -2.53 -2.56 8.61
CA HIS A 72 -1.68 -3.21 9.59
C HIS A 72 -0.35 -2.48 9.74
N GLY A 73 0.05 -2.19 10.99
CA GLY A 73 1.32 -1.56 11.30
C GLY A 73 1.45 -0.08 10.89
N PHE A 74 0.46 0.50 10.21
CA PHE A 74 0.53 1.88 9.75
C PHE A 74 0.42 2.89 10.90
N ARG A 75 1.24 3.93 10.80
CA ARG A 75 1.23 5.11 11.65
C ARG A 75 1.43 6.31 10.74
N LEU A 76 0.55 7.29 10.89
CA LEU A 76 0.65 8.54 10.15
C LEU A 76 1.88 9.32 10.63
N GLY A 77 2.82 9.58 9.72
CA GLY A 77 3.98 10.42 9.98
C GLY A 77 3.64 11.92 9.91
N GLU A 78 4.56 12.77 10.34
CA GLU A 78 4.36 14.22 10.39
C GLU A 78 4.05 14.83 9.01
N ARG A 79 4.74 14.36 7.96
CA ARG A 79 4.55 14.82 6.58
C ARG A 79 3.15 14.49 6.06
N GLY A 80 2.73 13.24 6.20
CA GLY A 80 1.37 12.82 5.84
C GLY A 80 0.32 13.56 6.67
N ALA A 81 0.57 13.80 7.96
CA ALA A 81 -0.34 14.57 8.81
C ALA A 81 -0.47 16.02 8.37
N ALA A 82 0.63 16.67 7.98
CA ALA A 82 0.62 18.03 7.46
C ALA A 82 -0.12 18.10 6.12
N PHE A 83 0.10 17.13 5.23
CA PHE A 83 -0.63 17.02 3.97
C PHE A 83 -2.14 16.88 4.19
N LEU A 84 -2.55 15.97 5.09
CA LEU A 84 -3.97 15.77 5.41
C LEU A 84 -4.61 17.02 6.00
N GLN A 85 -3.91 17.75 6.88
CA GLN A 85 -4.43 19.01 7.44
C GLN A 85 -4.58 20.10 6.37
N ALA A 86 -3.64 20.18 5.43
CA ALA A 86 -3.68 21.17 4.36
C ALA A 86 -4.80 20.90 3.34
N HIS A 87 -5.01 19.63 2.97
CA HIS A 87 -5.98 19.25 1.94
C HIS A 87 -7.37 18.87 2.48
N PHE A 88 -7.45 18.39 3.72
CA PHE A 88 -8.66 17.88 4.37
C PHE A 88 -8.77 18.38 5.82
N PRO A 89 -8.89 19.70 6.06
CA PRO A 89 -8.83 20.29 7.39
C PRO A 89 -9.93 19.83 8.35
N SER A 90 -11.04 19.29 7.84
CA SER A 90 -12.14 18.74 8.63
C SER A 90 -11.94 17.27 9.05
N VAL A 91 -10.91 16.59 8.54
CA VAL A 91 -10.65 15.18 8.81
C VAL A 91 -9.71 15.04 10.00
N PRO A 92 -10.03 14.21 11.01
CA PRO A 92 -9.13 13.96 12.12
C PRO A 92 -7.88 13.20 11.66
N THR A 93 -6.69 13.65 12.07
CA THR A 93 -5.42 12.98 11.77
C THR A 93 -5.10 11.80 12.69
N SER A 94 -5.89 11.60 13.75
CA SER A 94 -5.76 10.47 14.68
C SER A 94 -7.11 9.74 14.85
N PRO A 95 -7.62 9.09 13.79
CA PRO A 95 -8.83 8.30 13.87
C PRO A 95 -8.62 7.04 14.72
N GLN A 96 -9.70 6.50 15.27
CA GLN A 96 -9.68 5.24 15.99
C GLN A 96 -9.21 4.12 15.07
N LYS A 97 -8.22 3.35 15.53
CA LYS A 97 -7.74 2.19 14.79
C LYS A 97 -8.73 1.04 14.95
N PRO A 98 -9.12 0.36 13.86
CA PRO A 98 -9.93 -0.84 13.97
C PRO A 98 -9.13 -1.94 14.69
N GLU A 99 -9.83 -2.77 15.46
CA GLU A 99 -9.23 -3.87 16.22
C GLU A 99 -8.60 -4.91 15.30
N VAL A 100 -9.27 -5.20 14.19
CA VAL A 100 -8.77 -6.07 13.12
C VAL A 100 -8.57 -5.21 11.87
N PRO A 101 -7.32 -4.87 11.49
CA PRO A 101 -7.07 -4.13 10.27
C PRO A 101 -7.43 -4.99 9.05
N PHE A 102 -8.11 -4.41 8.07
CA PHE A 102 -8.45 -5.11 6.84
C PHE A 102 -7.24 -5.30 5.92
N VAL A 103 -6.48 -4.22 5.65
CA VAL A 103 -5.30 -4.27 4.81
C VAL A 103 -4.11 -4.77 5.63
N GLN A 104 -3.52 -5.88 5.22
CA GLN A 104 -2.40 -6.54 5.91
C GLN A 104 -1.04 -6.05 5.38
N MET A 105 -0.97 -5.66 4.11
CA MET A 105 0.24 -5.13 3.49
C MET A 105 -0.12 -4.04 2.49
N PHE A 106 0.67 -2.98 2.48
CA PHE A 106 0.62 -1.92 1.48
C PHE A 106 2.04 -1.69 0.98
N ALA A 107 2.26 -1.84 -0.33
CA ALA A 107 3.59 -1.78 -0.93
C ALA A 107 3.53 -1.05 -2.27
N LEU A 108 4.52 -0.17 -2.52
CA LEU A 108 4.73 0.39 -3.84
C LEU A 108 5.56 -0.61 -4.68
N MET A 109 5.06 -0.89 -5.88
CA MET A 109 5.64 -1.75 -6.90
C MET A 109 6.06 -0.91 -8.11
N GLY A 110 6.93 -1.48 -8.95
CA GLY A 110 7.35 -0.83 -10.21
C GLY A 110 8.66 -0.04 -10.15
N SER A 111 9.02 0.56 -11.30
CA SER A 111 10.26 1.30 -11.54
C SER A 111 10.45 2.52 -10.63
N GLY A 112 9.40 3.00 -9.96
CA GLY A 112 9.51 4.06 -8.94
C GLY A 112 10.49 3.72 -7.81
N GLY A 113 10.69 2.45 -7.46
CA GLY A 113 11.65 2.03 -6.43
C GLY A 113 13.12 1.92 -6.87
N THR A 114 13.45 2.26 -8.13
CA THR A 114 14.77 2.05 -8.72
C THR A 114 15.12 3.25 -9.60
N ILE A 115 16.18 3.99 -9.26
CA ILE A 115 17.02 5.02 -9.95
C ILE A 115 16.53 5.71 -11.26
N ALA A 116 15.68 5.12 -12.10
CA ALA A 116 15.07 5.70 -13.29
C ALA A 116 13.62 6.14 -13.06
N TYR A 117 13.43 7.22 -12.29
CA TYR A 117 12.15 7.94 -12.28
C TYR A 117 12.05 8.82 -13.54
N THR A 118 10.95 8.73 -14.27
CA THR A 118 10.57 9.69 -15.32
C THR A 118 9.24 10.35 -14.93
N SER A 119 8.99 11.57 -15.42
CA SER A 119 7.74 12.32 -15.15
C SER A 119 6.46 11.67 -15.70
N HIS A 120 6.57 10.50 -16.34
CA HIS A 120 5.48 9.70 -16.91
C HIS A 120 5.45 8.28 -16.31
N SER A 121 6.07 8.06 -15.15
CA SER A 121 6.05 6.74 -14.51
C SER A 121 4.76 6.55 -13.72
N ASP A 122 4.04 5.48 -14.02
CA ASP A 122 2.85 5.04 -13.28
C ASP A 122 3.28 4.47 -11.91
N PHE A 123 2.55 4.82 -10.85
CA PHE A 123 2.81 4.29 -9.51
C PHE A 123 1.85 3.17 -9.15
N ASP A 124 2.36 1.95 -9.15
CA ASP A 124 1.58 0.76 -8.82
C ASP A 124 1.67 0.46 -7.33
N PHE A 125 0.55 0.44 -6.62
CA PHE A 125 0.48 0.06 -5.22
C PHE A 125 -0.24 -1.28 -5.06
N TRP A 126 0.43 -2.22 -4.42
CA TRP A 126 -0.18 -3.45 -3.95
C TRP A 126 -0.86 -3.22 -2.61
N VAL A 127 -2.16 -3.49 -2.59
CA VAL A 127 -3.00 -3.48 -1.39
C VAL A 127 -3.35 -4.92 -1.10
N CYS A 128 -2.66 -5.57 -0.16
CA CYS A 128 -2.99 -6.93 0.21
C CYS A 128 -3.90 -6.92 1.43
N ALA A 129 -5.14 -7.35 1.24
CA ALA A 129 -6.15 -7.41 2.28
C ALA A 129 -6.47 -8.85 2.65
N ASP A 130 -6.99 -9.04 3.87
CA ASP A 130 -7.58 -10.32 4.25
C ASP A 130 -9.05 -10.34 3.79
N GLU A 131 -9.31 -11.01 2.67
CA GLU A 131 -10.66 -11.15 2.12
C GLU A 131 -11.49 -12.21 2.87
N HIS A 132 -10.87 -13.00 3.76
CA HIS A 132 -11.55 -14.10 4.43
C HIS A 132 -12.63 -13.59 5.39
N GLY A 133 -13.88 -13.94 5.11
CA GLY A 133 -15.03 -13.54 5.93
C GLY A 133 -15.51 -12.11 5.66
N VAL A 134 -14.97 -11.43 4.65
CA VAL A 134 -15.45 -10.12 4.21
C VAL A 134 -16.59 -10.30 3.20
N HIS A 135 -17.67 -9.55 3.36
CA HIS A 135 -18.81 -9.62 2.46
C HIS A 135 -18.41 -9.13 1.05
N PRO A 136 -18.84 -9.78 -0.05
CA PRO A 136 -18.46 -9.38 -1.42
C PRO A 136 -18.77 -7.90 -1.73
N GLU A 137 -19.88 -7.39 -1.20
CA GLU A 137 -20.23 -5.98 -1.32
C GLU A 137 -19.21 -5.05 -0.65
N SER A 138 -18.67 -5.41 0.52
CA SER A 138 -17.63 -4.62 1.20
C SER A 138 -16.36 -4.54 0.35
N LEU A 139 -15.97 -5.63 -0.31
CA LEU A 139 -14.84 -5.64 -1.26
C LEU A 139 -15.13 -4.77 -2.48
N ARG A 140 -16.34 -4.83 -3.04
CA ARG A 140 -16.77 -3.98 -4.16
C ARG A 140 -16.69 -2.50 -3.80
N LEU A 141 -17.18 -2.13 -2.63
CA LEU A 141 -17.11 -0.76 -2.10
C LEU A 141 -15.67 -0.31 -1.89
N PHE A 142 -14.81 -1.18 -1.35
CA PHE A 142 -13.39 -0.88 -1.17
C PHE A 142 -12.66 -0.68 -2.51
N ARG A 143 -12.92 -1.53 -3.52
CA ARG A 143 -12.39 -1.33 -4.88
C ARG A 143 -12.87 -0.01 -5.49
N GLY A 144 -14.13 0.35 -5.28
CA GLY A 144 -14.69 1.64 -5.69
C GLY A 144 -14.00 2.83 -5.02
N LYS A 145 -13.70 2.70 -3.72
CA LYS A 145 -12.92 3.69 -2.97
C LYS A 145 -11.51 3.85 -3.54
N CYS A 146 -10.80 2.76 -3.83
CA CYS A 146 -9.47 2.81 -4.45
C CYS A 146 -9.50 3.61 -5.75
N ARG A 147 -10.43 3.30 -6.66
CA ARG A 147 -10.59 4.02 -7.94
C ARG A 147 -10.89 5.50 -7.77
N ALA A 148 -11.73 5.84 -6.78
CA ALA A 148 -12.02 7.25 -6.49
C ALA A 148 -10.79 8.00 -5.95
N ILE A 149 -9.88 7.31 -5.26
CA ILE A 149 -8.61 7.89 -4.81
C ILE A 149 -7.65 8.05 -6.00
N GLU A 150 -7.55 7.06 -6.90
CA GLU A 150 -6.74 7.13 -8.14
C GLU A 150 -7.12 8.37 -8.95
N ASN A 151 -8.40 8.49 -9.30
CA ASN A 151 -8.93 9.62 -10.07
C ASN A 151 -8.66 10.96 -9.36
N TRP A 152 -8.83 11.02 -8.04
CA TRP A 152 -8.57 12.24 -7.28
C TRP A 152 -7.08 12.64 -7.31
N ILE A 153 -6.17 11.66 -7.24
CA ILE A 153 -4.73 11.92 -7.32
C ILE A 153 -4.38 12.45 -8.72
N GLU A 154 -4.89 11.80 -9.77
CA GLU A 154 -4.68 12.22 -11.16
C GLU A 154 -5.21 13.65 -11.38
N GLU A 155 -6.45 13.94 -10.98
CA GLU A 155 -7.07 15.25 -11.16
C GLU A 155 -6.37 16.38 -10.38
N LYS A 156 -5.83 16.11 -9.18
CA LYS A 156 -5.27 17.14 -8.30
C LYS A 156 -3.77 17.33 -8.44
N PHE A 157 -3.04 16.26 -8.75
CA PHE A 157 -1.58 16.25 -8.76
C PHE A 157 -1.01 15.90 -10.13
N ASN A 158 -1.85 15.48 -11.09
CA ASN A 158 -1.42 15.01 -12.41
C ASN A 158 -0.40 13.86 -12.29
N ILE A 159 -0.70 12.92 -11.39
CA ILE A 159 0.11 11.73 -11.10
C ILE A 159 -0.78 10.51 -11.36
N GLU A 160 -0.28 9.58 -12.16
CA GLU A 160 -0.97 8.31 -12.43
C GLU A 160 -0.63 7.29 -11.33
N VAL A 161 -1.65 6.75 -10.69
CA VAL A 161 -1.55 5.80 -9.57
C VAL A 161 -2.54 4.66 -9.82
N HIS A 162 -2.11 3.42 -9.57
CA HIS A 162 -2.95 2.23 -9.69
C HIS A 162 -2.90 1.39 -8.41
N PHE A 163 -4.05 1.04 -7.82
CA PHE A 163 -4.15 0.18 -6.65
C PHE A 163 -4.59 -1.24 -7.03
N PHE A 164 -3.70 -2.21 -6.81
CA PHE A 164 -3.96 -3.63 -7.02
C PHE A 164 -4.38 -4.30 -5.71
N LEU A 165 -5.69 -4.50 -5.53
CA LEU A 165 -6.24 -5.23 -4.39
C LEU A 165 -6.05 -6.74 -4.58
N ASN A 166 -5.25 -7.33 -3.69
CA ASN A 166 -4.89 -8.74 -3.67
C ASN A 166 -5.29 -9.41 -2.34
N ASP A 167 -5.68 -10.68 -2.39
CA ASP A 167 -5.88 -11.48 -1.18
C ASP A 167 -4.53 -11.91 -0.59
N ILE A 168 -4.28 -11.55 0.67
CA ILE A 168 -3.08 -11.91 1.41
C ILE A 168 -2.85 -13.44 1.47
N SER A 169 -3.92 -14.23 1.47
CA SER A 169 -3.87 -15.69 1.48
C SER A 169 -3.36 -16.27 0.16
N LYS A 170 -3.65 -15.59 -0.97
CA LYS A 170 -3.15 -15.94 -2.30
C LYS A 170 -1.68 -15.53 -2.46
N VAL A 171 -1.33 -14.31 -2.02
CA VAL A 171 0.06 -13.81 -2.03
C VAL A 171 0.97 -14.70 -1.19
N LYS A 172 0.54 -15.14 0.00
CA LYS A 172 1.30 -16.08 0.84
C LYS A 172 1.51 -17.46 0.18
N LYS A 173 0.65 -17.84 -0.76
CA LYS A 173 0.75 -19.09 -1.53
C LYS A 173 1.48 -18.91 -2.86
N ASN A 174 2.02 -17.72 -3.14
CA ASN A 174 2.65 -17.35 -4.41
C ASN A 174 1.71 -17.48 -5.62
N ILE A 175 0.40 -17.37 -5.38
CA ILE A 175 -0.62 -17.33 -6.42
C ILE A 175 -0.92 -15.85 -6.66
N PHE A 176 -0.26 -15.27 -7.66
CA PHE A 176 -0.71 -14.02 -8.26
C PHE A 176 -1.80 -14.41 -9.24
N ASP A 177 -3.03 -13.91 -9.07
CA ASP A 177 -4.07 -14.13 -10.09
C ASP A 177 -3.58 -13.52 -11.40
N ASP A 178 -3.54 -14.36 -12.43
CA ASP A 178 -3.13 -14.06 -13.80
C ASP A 178 -4.34 -13.40 -14.50
N ASP A 179 -4.67 -12.17 -14.10
CA ASP A 179 -5.74 -11.40 -14.74
C ASP A 179 -5.21 -10.75 -16.03
N SER A 180 -4.92 -11.57 -17.03
CA SER A 180 -5.26 -11.33 -18.44
C SER A 180 -4.65 -12.42 -19.32
N GLU A 181 -5.48 -13.33 -19.83
CA GLU A 181 -5.26 -13.85 -21.19
C GLU A 181 -5.30 -12.66 -22.16
N GLU A 182 -4.18 -11.96 -22.32
CA GLU A 182 -3.69 -11.43 -23.60
C GLU A 182 -2.35 -10.69 -23.41
N ASN A 183 -1.29 -11.39 -23.82
CA ASN A 183 -0.12 -10.84 -24.49
C ASN A 183 0.87 -10.00 -23.67
N PHE A 184 1.70 -10.65 -22.83
CA PHE A 184 3.12 -10.29 -22.75
C PHE A 184 4.00 -11.54 -22.61
N SER A 185 4.77 -11.80 -23.67
CA SER A 185 5.91 -12.72 -23.68
C SER A 185 6.98 -12.20 -22.72
N GLY A 186 6.99 -12.72 -21.48
CA GLY A 186 8.02 -12.46 -20.48
C GLY A 186 8.87 -13.70 -20.25
N THR A 187 10.06 -13.72 -20.84
CA THR A 187 11.04 -14.81 -20.79
C THR A 187 11.41 -15.21 -19.36
N ARG A 188 11.19 -16.48 -19.00
CA ARG A 188 11.92 -17.16 -17.92
C ARG A 188 13.39 -17.32 -18.32
N SER A 189 14.30 -16.83 -17.49
CA SER A 189 15.72 -17.18 -17.49
C SER A 189 16.24 -16.96 -16.06
N GLY A 190 16.84 -17.91 -15.36
CA GLY A 190 17.20 -19.27 -15.72
C GLY A 190 17.62 -20.06 -14.48
N ASN A 191 17.94 -21.33 -14.72
CA ASN A 191 18.59 -22.24 -13.77
C ASN A 191 19.98 -21.73 -13.36
N CYS A 192 20.27 -21.78 -12.06
CA CYS A 192 21.45 -22.39 -11.44
C CYS A 192 21.26 -22.43 -9.92
#